data_AF-A0A7V9ZGA5-F1
#
_entry.id   AF-A0A7V9ZGA5-F1
#
_cell.length_a   1.000
_cell.length_b   1.000
_cell.length_c   1.000
_cell.angle_alpha   90.00
_cell.angle_beta   90.00
_cell.angle_gamma   90.00
#
_symmetry.space_group_name_H-M   'P 1'
#
loop_
_entity.id
_entity.type
_entity.pdbx_description
1 polymer ?
#
loop_
_entity_poly.entity_id
_entity_poly.type
_entity_poly.pdbx_seq_one_letter_code
_entity_poly.pdbx_strand_id
1 'polypeptide(L)'
;MSVSYDEAEQFLREEIASMMAIDPATIDADTVLIGANRVLDSADLVMLLLAVEDFARDRLGVAFDWTSDSAMSEARSVLRSVGSLARHLTDLQSA
;
A
#
# COMPACT_ATOMS: atom_id res chain seq x y z
N MET A 1 -0.34 3.72 -18.53
CA MET A 1 -1.03 4.83 -17.82
C MET A 1 -0.16 5.17 -16.61
N SER A 2 -0.08 6.44 -16.21
CA SER A 2 0.62 6.83 -14.98
C SER A 2 -0.41 7.03 -13.87
N VAL A 3 -0.17 6.45 -12.69
CA VAL A 3 -0.99 6.63 -11.50
C VAL A 3 -0.48 7.86 -10.74
N SER A 4 -1.40 8.72 -10.31
CA SER A 4 -1.07 9.87 -9.47
C SER A 4 -0.96 9.46 -7.99
N TYR A 5 -0.25 10.26 -7.18
CA TYR A 5 -0.12 9.99 -5.75
C TYR A 5 -1.49 9.94 -5.06
N ASP A 6 -2.38 10.88 -5.42
CA ASP A 6 -3.74 10.94 -4.87
C ASP A 6 -4.56 9.70 -5.24
N GLU A 7 -4.41 9.18 -6.47
CA GLU A 7 -5.10 7.96 -6.91
C GLU A 7 -4.57 6.71 -6.17
N ALA A 8 -3.25 6.59 -6.01
CA ALA A 8 -2.65 5.51 -5.24
C ALA A 8 -3.05 5.57 -3.76
N GLU A 9 -3.06 6.76 -3.16
CA GLU A 9 -3.49 6.96 -1.78
C GLU A 9 -4.98 6.66 -1.60
N GLN A 10 -5.84 7.13 -2.50
CA GLN A 10 -7.27 6.85 -2.45
C GLN A 10 -7.54 5.34 -2.52
N PHE A 11 -6.89 4.64 -3.45
CA PHE A 11 -6.99 3.19 -3.56
C PHE A 11 -6.63 2.49 -2.24
N LEU A 12 -5.49 2.84 -1.63
CA LEU A 12 -5.06 2.25 -0.37
C LEU A 12 -6.06 2.52 0.77
N ARG A 13 -6.58 3.74 0.87
CA ARG A 13 -7.57 4.12 1.88
C ARG A 13 -8.86 3.32 1.72
N GLU A 14 -9.35 3.17 0.49
CA GLU A 14 -10.56 2.40 0.17
C GLU A 14 -10.38 0.92 0.51
N GLU A 15 -9.26 0.30 0.12
CA GLU A 15 -8.97 -1.10 0.42
C GLU A 15 -8.87 -1.35 1.93
N ILE A 16 -8.13 -0.52 2.66
CA ILE A 16 -7.99 -0.63 4.11
C ILE A 16 -9.35 -0.47 4.80
N ALA A 17 -10.13 0.53 4.39
CA ALA A 17 -11.44 0.79 4.96
C ALA A 17 -12.42 -0.36 4.71
N SER A 18 -12.37 -0.94 3.51
CA SER A 18 -13.14 -2.14 3.13
C SER A 18 -12.78 -3.34 4.01
N MET A 19 -11.48 -3.63 4.19
CA MET A 19 -11.00 -4.74 5.02
C MET A 19 -11.39 -4.58 6.49
N MET A 20 -11.28 -3.35 7.02
CA MET A 20 -11.55 -3.03 8.42
C MET A 20 -13.03 -2.72 8.71
N ALA A 21 -13.88 -2.66 7.68
CA ALA A 21 -15.28 -2.25 7.75
C ALA A 21 -15.48 -0.89 8.46
N ILE A 22 -14.60 0.07 8.15
CA ILE A 22 -14.62 1.45 8.67
C ILE A 22 -14.79 2.46 7.53
N ASP A 23 -14.97 3.73 7.89
CA ASP A 23 -15.09 4.80 6.90
C ASP A 23 -13.71 5.15 6.32
N PRO A 24 -13.50 5.18 4.99
CA PRO A 24 -12.23 5.58 4.37
C PRO A 24 -11.80 7.00 4.73
N ALA A 25 -12.71 7.88 5.17
CA ALA A 25 -12.36 9.19 5.71
C ALA A 25 -11.57 9.13 7.03
N THR A 26 -11.56 7.98 7.71
CA THR A 26 -10.76 7.76 8.93
C THR A 26 -9.33 7.33 8.65
N ILE A 27 -9.01 6.98 7.40
CA ILE A 27 -7.67 6.60 6.95
C ILE A 27 -7.02 7.78 6.24
N ASP A 28 -5.80 8.11 6.66
CA ASP A 28 -4.99 9.19 6.11
C ASP A 28 -3.60 8.70 5.66
N ALA A 29 -2.81 9.59 5.04
CA ALA A 29 -1.44 9.29 4.61
C ALA A 29 -0.51 8.88 5.76
N ASP A 30 -0.79 9.35 6.98
CA ASP A 30 -0.01 9.10 8.18
C ASP A 30 -0.40 7.79 8.88
N THR A 31 -1.48 7.15 8.42
CA THR A 31 -1.99 5.91 8.98
C THR A 31 -0.94 4.82 8.89
N VAL A 32 -0.57 4.28 10.04
CA VAL A 32 0.52 3.32 10.19
C VAL A 32 0.07 1.92 9.76
N LEU A 33 0.81 1.30 8.86
CA LEU A 33 0.53 -0.06 8.37
C LEU A 33 1.36 -1.14 9.08
N ILE A 34 2.57 -0.78 9.54
CA ILE A 34 3.46 -1.71 10.28
C ILE A 34 3.96 -1.11 11.60
N GLY A 35 4.17 -1.96 12.60
CA GLY A 35 4.73 -1.58 13.89
C GLY A 35 3.71 -1.59 15.04
N ALA A 36 4.01 -0.80 16.08
CA ALA A 36 3.27 -0.83 17.34
C ALA A 36 1.84 -0.27 17.25
N ASN A 37 1.62 0.74 16.40
CA ASN A 37 0.33 1.43 16.21
C ASN A 37 -0.31 1.10 14.86
N ARG A 38 -0.05 -0.08 14.32
CA ARG A 38 -0.57 -0.47 13.00
C ARG A 38 -2.09 -0.63 13.03
N VAL A 39 -2.75 -0.22 11.94
CA VAL A 39 -4.19 -0.43 11.74
C VAL A 39 -4.51 -1.84 11.25
N LEU A 40 -3.59 -2.46 10.49
CA LEU A 40 -3.74 -3.80 9.93
C LEU A 40 -3.01 -4.84 10.77
N ASP A 41 -3.57 -6.04 10.89
CA ASP A 41 -2.80 -7.18 11.38
C ASP A 41 -1.85 -7.73 10.31
N SER A 42 -1.07 -8.76 10.64
CA SER A 42 -0.11 -9.33 9.69
C SER A 42 -0.77 -9.99 8.48
N ALA A 43 -1.96 -10.57 8.65
CA ALA A 43 -2.70 -11.21 7.57
C ALA A 43 -3.36 -10.16 6.66
N ASP A 44 -3.99 -9.15 7.24
CA ASP A 44 -4.61 -8.04 6.51
C ASP A 44 -3.57 -7.25 5.72
N LEU A 45 -2.37 -7.06 6.29
CA LEU A 45 -1.26 -6.43 5.57
C LEU A 45 -0.88 -7.22 4.32
N VAL A 46 -0.79 -8.55 4.41
CA VAL A 46 -0.49 -9.40 3.24
C VAL A 46 -1.59 -9.28 2.19
N MET A 47 -2.86 -9.23 2.61
CA MET A 47 -3.99 -9.02 1.69
C MET A 47 -3.91 -7.66 0.98
N LEU A 48 -3.57 -6.59 1.70
CA LEU A 48 -3.36 -5.26 1.12
C LEU A 48 -2.22 -5.29 0.09
N LEU A 49 -1.11 -5.96 0.40
CA LEU A 49 0.03 -6.04 -0.51
C LEU A 49 -0.31 -6.77 -1.81
N LEU A 50 -1.07 -7.86 -1.74
CA LEU A 50 -1.57 -8.55 -2.92
C LEU A 50 -2.49 -7.67 -3.78
N ALA A 51 -3.40 -6.92 -3.14
CA ALA A 51 -4.27 -5.98 -3.85
C ALA A 51 -3.46 -4.86 -4.54
N VAL A 52 -2.41 -4.38 -3.89
CA VAL A 52 -1.48 -3.39 -4.43
C VAL A 52 -0.67 -3.94 -5.61
N GLU A 53 -0.24 -5.20 -5.55
CA GLU A 53 0.43 -5.89 -6.67
C GLU A 53 -0.47 -6.01 -7.89
N ASP A 54 -1.72 -6.41 -7.70
CA ASP A 54 -2.72 -6.49 -8.77
C ASP A 54 -3.01 -5.09 -9.35
N PHE A 55 -3.19 -4.08 -8.50
CA PHE A 55 -3.38 -2.69 -8.93
C PHE A 55 -2.19 -2.18 -9.77
N ALA A 56 -0.96 -2.39 -9.31
CA ALA A 56 0.23 -1.96 -10.02
C ALA A 56 0.39 -2.72 -11.35
N ARG A 57 0.10 -4.02 -11.38
CA ARG A 57 0.13 -4.82 -12.60
C ARG A 57 -0.88 -4.30 -13.62
N ASP A 58 -2.10 -4.02 -13.19
CA ASP A 58 -3.18 -3.61 -14.10
C ASP A 58 -3.04 -2.16 -14.57
N ARG A 59 -2.62 -1.24 -13.68
CA ARG A 59 -2.53 0.19 -14.00
C ARG A 59 -1.18 0.61 -14.59
N LEU A 60 -0.09 0.06 -14.04
CA LEU A 60 1.29 0.44 -14.38
C LEU A 60 1.96 -0.57 -15.30
N GLY A 61 1.46 -1.81 -15.37
CA GLY A 61 2.14 -2.90 -16.08
C GLY A 61 3.38 -3.41 -15.34
N VAL A 62 3.51 -3.08 -14.05
CA VAL A 62 4.65 -3.46 -13.21
C VAL A 62 4.25 -4.63 -12.33
N ALA A 63 5.05 -5.70 -12.34
CA ALA A 63 4.89 -6.82 -11.42
C ALA A 63 6.05 -6.81 -10.41
N PHE A 64 5.72 -6.70 -9.13
CA PHE A 64 6.65 -6.89 -8.01
C PHE A 64 6.04 -7.87 -7.01
N ASP A 65 6.86 -8.35 -6.09
CA ASP A 65 6.46 -9.27 -5.01
C ASP A 65 6.93 -8.69 -3.68
N TRP A 66 6.00 -8.11 -2.91
CA TRP A 66 6.28 -7.59 -1.57
C TRP A 66 6.35 -8.68 -0.50
N THR A 67 5.85 -9.87 -0.80
CA THR A 67 5.78 -11.00 0.13
C THR A 67 7.11 -11.75 0.25
N SER A 68 8.07 -11.45 -0.63
CA SER A 68 9.42 -12.00 -0.59
C SER A 68 10.24 -11.49 0.60
N ASP A 69 10.96 -12.40 1.27
CA ASP A 69 11.84 -12.13 2.43
C ASP A 69 12.88 -11.02 2.16
N SER A 70 13.38 -10.93 0.91
CA SER A 70 14.34 -9.90 0.48
C SER A 70 13.75 -8.49 0.46
N ALA A 71 12.42 -8.35 0.28
CA ALA A 71 11.75 -7.06 0.29
C ALA A 71 11.56 -6.53 1.73
N MET A 72 11.30 -7.40 2.72
CA MET A 72 10.94 -6.99 4.09
C MET A 72 12.01 -6.21 4.87
N SER A 73 13.30 -6.38 4.55
CA SER A 73 14.38 -5.63 5.22
C SER A 73 14.44 -4.15 4.76
N GLU A 74 14.14 -3.86 3.50
CA GLU A 74 14.08 -2.50 2.94
C GLU A 74 12.66 -1.90 2.95
N ALA A 75 11.62 -2.75 2.85
CA ALA A 75 10.21 -2.37 2.79
C ALA A 75 9.68 -1.79 4.11
N ARG A 76 10.43 -1.87 5.22
CA ARG A 76 10.03 -1.23 6.50
C ARG A 76 9.80 0.27 6.38
N SER A 77 10.47 0.98 5.46
CA SER A 77 10.22 2.40 5.26
C SER A 77 9.02 2.66 4.35
N VAL A 78 8.84 1.83 3.32
CA VAL A 78 7.75 1.94 2.34
C VAL A 78 6.41 1.56 2.96
N LEU A 79 6.36 0.46 3.71
CA LEU A 79 5.17 -0.04 4.39
C LEU A 79 4.93 0.64 5.74
N ARG A 80 5.63 1.74 6.05
CA ARG A 80 5.45 2.46 7.32
C ARG A 80 4.04 3.03 7.45
N SER A 81 3.57 3.70 6.40
CA SER A 81 2.28 4.36 6.35
C SER A 81 1.67 4.32 4.96
N VAL A 82 0.38 4.62 4.85
CA VAL A 82 -0.35 4.72 3.58
C VAL A 82 0.36 5.65 2.60
N GLY A 83 0.80 6.83 3.04
CA GLY A 83 1.46 7.80 2.17
C GLY A 83 2.84 7.36 1.70
N SER A 84 3.59 6.61 2.51
CA SER A 84 4.87 6.04 2.07
C SER A 84 4.67 4.98 0.97
N LEU A 85 3.61 4.17 1.10
CA LEU A 85 3.27 3.15 0.10
C LEU A 85 2.75 3.78 -1.19
N ALA A 86 1.86 4.78 -1.09
CA ALA A 86 1.37 5.54 -2.24
C ALA A 86 2.50 6.21 -3.01
N ARG A 87 3.46 6.82 -2.31
CA ARG A 87 4.64 7.43 -2.93
C ARG A 87 5.48 6.39 -3.67
N HIS A 88 5.69 5.23 -3.07
CA HIS A 88 6.45 4.17 -3.73
C HIS A 88 5.76 3.69 -5.02
N LEU A 89 4.43 3.56 -5.03
CA LEU A 89 3.68 3.22 -6.25
C LEU A 89 3.89 4.26 -7.36
N THR A 90 3.95 5.54 -7.01
CA THR A 90 4.26 6.60 -7.98
C THR A 90 5.73 6.65 -8.41
N ASP A 91 6.64 6.13 -7.61
CA ASP A 91 8.06 6.05 -7.97
C ASP A 91 8.31 4.88 -8.93
N LEU A 92 7.57 3.76 -8.78
CA LEU A 92 7.69 2.57 -9.63
C LEU A 92 7.41 2.81 -11.11
N GLN A 93 6.54 3.77 -11.43
CA GLN A 93 6.26 4.18 -12.82
C GLN A 93 7.35 5.08 -13.43
N SER A 94 8.27 5.59 -12.61
CA SER A 94 9.38 6.44 -13.04
C SER A 94 10.68 5.66 -13.24
N ALA A 95 10.67 4.35 -12.98
CA ALA A 95 11.80 3.42 -13.11
C ALA A 95 11.73 2.65 -14.44
#